data_AF-A0A101K1X5-F1
#
_entry.id   AF-A0A101K1X5-F1
#
_cell.length_a   1.000
_cell.length_b   1.000
_cell.length_c   1.000
_cell.angle_alpha   90.00
_cell.angle_beta   90.00
_cell.angle_gamma   90.00
#
_symmetry.space_group_name_H-M   'P 1'
#
loop_
_entity.id
_entity.type
_entity.pdbx_description
1 polymer ?
#
loop_
_entity_poly.entity_id
_entity_poly.type
_entity_poly.pdbx_seq_one_letter_code
_entity_poly.pdbx_strand_id
1 'polypeptide(L)'
;MRIDQRAAITSTGAASRGKAASGTSFSLPGREAATSTQSSAVSHAGPLDGLLLVQEEEGGQERRRRQARRGHDLLDGLDRLKAALLSGRVQLVELERLKAMLSTRRENTDDPRLDEVLAHIELRAAVELAKLGR
;
A
#
# COMPACT_ATOMS: atom_id res chain seq x y z
N MET A 1 31.43 -11.77 -7.84
CA MET A 1 30.95 -12.55 -6.68
C MET A 1 29.68 -13.28 -7.08
N ARG A 2 29.72 -14.61 -7.11
CA ARG A 2 28.56 -15.51 -7.24
C ARG A 2 28.66 -16.45 -6.04
N ILE A 3 27.60 -16.59 -5.25
CA ILE A 3 27.59 -17.42 -4.04
C ILE A 3 26.69 -18.62 -4.35
N ASP A 4 27.32 -19.79 -4.44
CA ASP A 4 26.66 -21.07 -4.64
C ASP A 4 25.99 -21.57 -3.36
N GLN A 5 24.83 -22.18 -3.56
CA GLN A 5 24.01 -22.86 -2.56
C GLN A 5 24.70 -24.13 -2.04
N ARG A 6 24.54 -24.43 -0.76
CA ARG A 6 24.73 -25.80 -0.26
C ARG A 6 23.68 -26.16 0.79
N ALA A 7 23.03 -27.28 0.53
CA ALA A 7 21.82 -27.78 1.16
C ALA A 7 22.08 -28.57 2.47
N ALA A 8 20.95 -28.91 3.09
CA ALA A 8 20.67 -29.42 4.42
C ALA A 8 21.28 -30.79 4.80
N ILE A 9 21.30 -31.05 6.12
CA ILE A 9 21.15 -32.39 6.69
C ILE A 9 20.19 -32.36 7.90
N THR A 10 19.16 -33.19 7.84
CA THR A 10 18.19 -33.49 8.90
C THR A 10 18.70 -34.73 9.65
N SER A 11 18.82 -34.68 10.97
CA SER A 11 19.12 -35.86 11.80
C SER A 11 17.88 -36.28 12.59
N THR A 12 17.24 -37.36 12.14
CA THR A 12 16.29 -38.16 12.92
C THR A 12 17.06 -39.18 13.76
N GLY A 13 16.97 -39.07 15.08
CA GLY A 13 17.44 -40.10 16.02
C GLY A 13 16.31 -40.48 16.97
N ALA A 14 15.76 -41.68 16.80
CA ALA A 14 14.88 -42.32 17.79
C ALA A 14 15.73 -43.17 18.73
N ALA A 15 15.54 -42.99 20.05
CA ALA A 15 15.99 -43.95 21.05
C ALA A 15 14.95 -44.04 22.17
N SER A 16 14.29 -45.19 22.25
CA SER A 16 13.41 -45.59 23.34
C SER A 16 14.17 -46.32 24.45
N ARG A 17 13.60 -46.24 25.66
CA ARG A 17 13.77 -47.07 26.87
C ARG A 17 14.73 -46.55 27.95
N GLY A 18 14.15 -46.39 29.13
CA GLY A 18 14.83 -46.37 30.42
C GLY A 18 13.82 -46.12 31.54
N LYS A 19 13.22 -47.19 32.07
CA LYS A 19 12.38 -47.18 33.28
C LYS A 19 13.27 -47.57 34.47
N ALA A 20 13.46 -46.64 35.40
CA ALA A 20 13.92 -46.82 36.79
C ALA A 20 13.92 -45.42 37.42
N ALA A 21 13.69 -45.17 38.70
CA ALA A 21 13.05 -45.84 39.82
C ALA A 21 12.97 -44.73 40.91
N SER A 22 11.94 -44.76 41.76
CA SER A 22 11.93 -44.20 43.12
C SER A 22 12.54 -42.81 43.35
N GLY A 23 11.71 -41.77 43.28
CA GLY A 23 12.00 -40.45 43.88
C GLY A 23 10.83 -40.03 44.76
N THR A 24 11.08 -39.96 46.07
CA THR A 24 10.15 -39.56 47.13
C THR A 24 9.49 -38.22 46.88
N SER A 25 8.17 -38.24 47.04
CA SER A 25 7.21 -37.15 47.01
C SER A 25 7.56 -36.02 47.98
N PHE A 26 7.53 -34.79 47.48
CA PHE A 26 7.42 -33.59 48.31
C PHE A 26 6.09 -32.90 47.99
N SER A 27 5.25 -32.74 49.00
CA SER A 27 3.91 -32.12 48.92
C SER A 27 3.79 -31.06 50.01
N LEU A 28 3.44 -29.83 49.63
CA LEU A 28 3.20 -28.73 50.55
C LEU A 28 1.76 -28.81 51.13
N PRO A 29 1.55 -28.52 52.42
CA PRO A 29 0.21 -28.51 53.00
C PRO A 29 -0.59 -27.30 52.48
N GLY A 30 -1.83 -27.57 52.10
CA GLY A 30 -2.68 -26.63 51.38
C GLY A 30 -3.18 -25.43 52.17
N ARG A 31 -3.50 -24.37 51.43
CA ARG A 31 -4.50 -23.38 51.82
C ARG A 31 -5.09 -22.76 50.54
N GLU A 32 -6.39 -23.02 50.40
CA GLU A 32 -7.39 -22.29 49.61
C GLU A 32 -7.39 -22.46 48.10
N ALA A 33 -8.19 -23.44 47.67
CA ALA A 33 -8.98 -23.33 46.46
C ALA A 33 -9.87 -22.07 46.55
N ALA A 34 -9.47 -21.02 45.86
CA ALA A 34 -10.39 -20.04 45.31
C ALA A 34 -10.40 -20.24 43.80
N THR A 35 -11.29 -21.12 43.34
CA THR A 35 -11.77 -21.10 41.96
C THR A 35 -12.37 -19.72 41.71
N SER A 36 -11.61 -18.81 41.11
CA SER A 36 -12.13 -17.57 40.53
C SER A 36 -12.86 -17.94 39.24
N THR A 37 -14.11 -18.35 39.40
CA THR A 37 -15.09 -18.49 38.34
C THR A 37 -15.49 -17.09 37.87
N GLN A 38 -15.37 -16.88 36.55
CA GLN A 38 -15.98 -15.82 35.73
C GLN A 38 -15.33 -14.43 35.76
N SER A 39 -14.65 -14.11 34.66
CA SER A 39 -15.22 -13.15 33.72
C SER A 39 -14.60 -13.39 32.35
N SER A 40 -15.24 -14.23 31.54
CA SER A 40 -15.13 -14.04 30.10
C SER A 40 -15.80 -12.70 29.81
N ALA A 41 -15.02 -11.62 29.82
CA ALA A 41 -15.43 -10.40 29.16
C ALA A 41 -15.59 -10.77 27.69
N VAL A 42 -16.82 -11.12 27.31
CA VAL A 42 -17.22 -11.12 25.90
C VAL A 42 -17.25 -9.64 25.54
N SER A 43 -16.09 -9.12 25.15
CA SER A 43 -16.01 -7.85 24.44
C SER A 43 -16.85 -8.02 23.18
N HIS A 44 -18.12 -7.63 23.26
CA HIS A 44 -18.93 -7.39 22.08
C HIS A 44 -18.30 -6.19 21.37
N ALA A 45 -17.24 -6.44 20.59
CA ALA A 45 -16.92 -5.64 19.44
C ALA A 45 -18.03 -5.91 18.39
N GLY A 46 -19.21 -5.36 18.66
CA GLY A 46 -20.33 -5.31 17.73
C GLY A 46 -20.06 -4.28 16.62
N PRO A 47 -21.00 -4.14 15.66
CA PRO A 47 -20.81 -3.82 14.23
C PRO A 47 -20.22 -2.45 13.86
N LEU A 48 -19.70 -1.69 14.84
CA LEU A 48 -19.09 -0.38 14.63
C LEU A 48 -17.72 -0.48 13.94
N ASP A 49 -16.96 -1.55 14.18
CA ASP A 49 -15.66 -1.78 13.52
C ASP A 49 -15.83 -1.98 12.00
N GLY A 50 -16.94 -2.62 11.59
CA GLY A 50 -17.28 -2.81 10.18
C GLY A 50 -17.67 -1.51 9.46
N LEU A 51 -18.15 -0.48 10.17
CA LEU A 51 -18.49 0.82 9.57
C LEU A 51 -17.26 1.72 9.40
N LEU A 52 -16.25 1.60 10.25
CA LEU A 52 -14.98 2.33 10.10
C LEU A 52 -14.15 1.81 8.92
N LEU A 53 -14.13 0.49 8.72
CA LEU A 53 -13.47 -0.15 7.56
C LEU A 53 -14.03 0.33 6.21
N VAL A 54 -15.34 0.59 6.11
CA VAL A 54 -15.97 1.06 4.87
C VAL A 54 -15.63 2.54 4.57
N GLN A 55 -15.39 3.36 5.58
CA GLN A 55 -15.05 4.79 5.38
C GLN A 55 -13.64 4.99 4.80
N GLU A 56 -12.71 4.10 5.12
CA GLU A 56 -11.36 4.15 4.55
C GLU A 56 -11.35 3.79 3.04
N GLU A 57 -12.22 2.88 2.61
CA GLU A 57 -12.36 2.47 1.21
C GLU A 57 -12.92 3.59 0.31
N GLU A 58 -13.90 4.36 0.79
CA GLU A 58 -14.47 5.50 0.04
C GLU A 58 -13.40 6.55 -0.28
N GLY A 59 -12.47 6.80 0.64
CA GLY A 59 -11.35 7.71 0.44
C GLY A 59 -10.40 7.25 -0.67
N GLY A 60 -10.12 5.95 -0.76
CA GLY A 60 -9.25 5.37 -1.81
C GLY A 60 -9.86 5.51 -3.21
N GLN A 61 -11.15 5.23 -3.34
CA GLN A 61 -11.83 5.33 -4.64
C GLN A 61 -11.94 6.78 -5.13
N GLU A 62 -12.25 7.72 -4.25
CA GLU A 62 -12.32 9.13 -4.63
C GLU A 62 -10.92 9.69 -4.97
N ARG A 63 -9.86 9.29 -4.25
CA ARG A 63 -8.47 9.59 -4.63
C ARG A 63 -8.15 9.08 -6.04
N ARG A 64 -8.46 7.81 -6.32
CA ARG A 64 -8.24 7.18 -7.63
C ARG A 64 -8.96 7.94 -8.74
N ARG A 65 -10.24 8.27 -8.53
CA ARG A 65 -11.05 9.04 -9.49
C ARG A 65 -10.49 10.43 -9.74
N ARG A 66 -10.08 11.14 -8.70
CA ARG A 66 -9.48 12.48 -8.81
C ARG A 66 -8.17 12.45 -9.57
N GLN A 67 -7.29 11.49 -9.28
CA GLN A 67 -6.01 11.36 -9.98
C GLN A 67 -6.19 10.92 -11.44
N ALA A 68 -7.14 10.03 -11.73
CA ALA A 68 -7.48 9.66 -13.10
C ALA A 68 -8.03 10.84 -13.92
N ARG A 69 -8.89 11.68 -13.32
CA ARG A 69 -9.36 12.93 -13.94
C ARG A 69 -8.21 13.87 -14.26
N ARG A 70 -7.31 14.10 -13.30
CA ARG A 70 -6.10 14.91 -13.51
C ARG A 70 -5.23 14.38 -14.67
N GLY A 71 -5.11 13.06 -14.79
CA GLY A 71 -4.42 12.43 -15.93
C GLY A 71 -5.08 12.74 -17.28
N HIS A 72 -6.40 12.63 -17.36
CA HIS A 72 -7.15 13.02 -18.56
C HIS A 72 -7.01 14.50 -18.88
N ASP A 73 -7.11 15.38 -17.88
CA ASP A 73 -6.95 16.82 -18.08
C ASP A 73 -5.56 17.16 -18.65
N LEU A 74 -4.51 16.45 -18.23
CA LEU A 74 -3.16 16.61 -18.78
C LEU A 74 -3.10 16.14 -20.25
N LEU A 75 -3.71 15.00 -20.57
CA LEU A 75 -3.78 14.49 -21.94
C LEU A 75 -4.55 15.45 -22.86
N ASP A 76 -5.70 15.94 -22.42
CA ASP A 76 -6.50 16.92 -23.15
C ASP A 76 -5.71 18.21 -23.39
N GLY A 77 -4.95 18.66 -22.39
CA GLY A 77 -4.04 19.80 -22.52
C GLY A 77 -2.95 19.57 -23.56
N LEU A 78 -2.36 18.36 -23.59
CA LEU A 78 -1.36 17.99 -24.60
C LEU A 78 -1.96 17.92 -26.01
N ASP A 79 -3.18 17.41 -26.16
CA ASP A 79 -3.85 17.35 -27.46
C ASP A 79 -4.20 18.74 -27.99
N ARG A 80 -4.66 19.64 -27.12
CA ARG A 80 -4.86 21.06 -27.47
C ARG A 80 -3.55 21.72 -27.88
N LEU A 81 -2.47 21.48 -27.14
CA LEU A 81 -1.14 21.99 -27.47
C LEU A 81 -0.66 21.46 -28.84
N LYS A 82 -0.86 20.18 -29.11
CA LYS A 82 -0.55 19.57 -30.41
C LYS A 82 -1.35 20.21 -31.54
N ALA A 83 -2.66 20.41 -31.37
CA ALA A 83 -3.50 21.08 -32.36
C ALA A 83 -3.05 22.53 -32.61
N ALA A 84 -2.72 23.25 -31.54
CA ALA A 84 -2.19 24.60 -31.58
C ALA A 84 -0.87 24.67 -32.39
N LEU A 85 0.06 23.73 -32.14
CA LEU A 85 1.31 23.61 -32.89
C LEU A 85 1.07 23.34 -34.38
N LEU A 86 0.16 22.42 -34.72
CA LEU A 86 -0.20 22.12 -36.11
C LEU A 86 -0.84 23.31 -36.83
N SER A 87 -1.54 24.17 -36.09
CA SER A 87 -2.11 25.42 -36.63
C SER A 87 -1.12 26.60 -36.67
N GLY A 88 0.09 26.42 -36.14
CA GLY A 88 1.10 27.48 -36.02
C GLY A 88 0.77 28.56 -34.97
N ARG A 89 -0.15 28.29 -34.03
CA ARG A 89 -0.63 29.25 -33.02
C ARG A 89 -0.61 28.66 -31.63
N VAL A 90 0.52 28.72 -30.93
CA VAL A 90 0.61 28.32 -29.52
C VAL A 90 0.28 29.52 -28.62
N GLN A 91 -0.73 29.37 -27.77
CA GLN A 91 -1.11 30.39 -26.79
C GLN A 91 -0.33 30.19 -25.49
N LEU A 92 0.30 31.25 -24.98
CA LEU A 92 1.06 31.22 -23.72
C LEU A 92 0.21 30.74 -22.54
N VAL A 93 -1.06 31.14 -22.51
CA VAL A 93 -2.02 30.78 -21.45
C VAL A 93 -2.21 29.26 -21.32
N GLU A 94 -2.29 28.53 -22.44
CA GLU A 94 -2.43 27.06 -22.41
C GLU A 94 -1.14 26.40 -21.90
N LEU A 95 0.00 26.97 -22.24
CA LEU A 95 1.32 26.51 -21.79
C LEU A 95 1.47 26.68 -20.27
N GLU A 96 1.07 27.85 -19.75
CA GLU A 96 1.06 28.16 -18.32
C GLU A 96 0.10 27.25 -17.54
N ARG A 97 -1.09 26.97 -18.11
CA ARG A 97 -2.04 26.04 -17.52
C ARG A 97 -1.46 24.64 -17.37
N LEU A 98 -0.83 24.11 -18.42
CA LEU A 98 -0.19 22.78 -18.37
C LEU A 98 0.94 22.75 -17.35
N LYS A 99 1.74 23.83 -17.27
CA LYS A 99 2.81 23.99 -16.27
C LYS A 99 2.27 23.98 -14.84
N ALA A 100 1.17 24.69 -14.58
CA ALA A 100 0.53 24.74 -13.26
C ALA A 100 -0.01 23.36 -12.82
N MET A 101 -0.54 22.57 -13.76
CA MET A 101 -0.99 21.21 -13.48
C MET A 101 0.16 20.27 -13.09
N LEU A 102 1.32 20.44 -13.72
CA LEU A 102 2.53 19.68 -13.40
C LEU A 102 3.22 20.14 -12.11
N SER A 103 3.16 21.43 -11.76
CA SER A 103 3.71 21.91 -10.49
C SER A 103 2.90 21.44 -9.29
N THR A 104 1.63 21.06 -9.51
CA THR A 104 0.80 20.45 -8.48
C THR A 104 1.26 19.02 -8.22
N ARG A 105 1.69 18.73 -6.99
CA ARG A 105 2.15 17.40 -6.59
C ARG A 105 0.99 16.41 -6.66
N ARG A 106 1.21 15.30 -7.39
CA ARG A 106 0.33 14.14 -7.40
C ARG A 106 0.24 13.48 -6.02
N GLU A 107 -0.94 12.99 -5.67
CA GLU A 107 -1.11 12.03 -4.58
C GLU A 107 -1.00 10.60 -5.13
N ASN A 108 -0.31 9.72 -4.41
CA ASN A 108 -0.30 8.31 -4.75
C ASN A 108 -1.68 7.70 -4.54
N THR A 109 -2.04 6.76 -5.41
CA THR A 109 -3.29 6.00 -5.29
C THR A 109 -3.00 4.60 -4.79
N ASP A 110 -4.05 3.87 -4.42
CA ASP A 110 -3.94 2.47 -4.01
C ASP A 110 -3.86 1.52 -5.24
N ASP A 111 -3.64 2.07 -6.44
CA ASP A 111 -3.49 1.35 -7.71
C ASP A 111 -2.12 1.68 -8.35
N PRO A 112 -1.11 0.79 -8.21
CA PRO A 112 0.24 1.06 -8.71
C PRO A 112 0.30 1.19 -10.23
N ARG A 113 -0.62 0.55 -10.98
CA ARG A 113 -0.65 0.66 -12.44
C ARG A 113 -1.15 2.03 -12.87
N LEU A 114 -2.14 2.58 -12.16
CA LEU A 114 -2.61 3.94 -12.41
C LEU A 114 -1.50 4.95 -12.10
N ASP A 115 -0.82 4.80 -10.96
CA ASP A 115 0.28 5.69 -10.58
C ASP A 115 1.43 5.66 -11.60
N GLU A 116 1.77 4.49 -12.15
CA GLU A 116 2.77 4.36 -13.21
C GLU A 116 2.34 5.10 -14.49
N VAL A 117 1.11 4.88 -14.96
CA VAL A 117 0.59 5.55 -16.16
C VAL A 117 0.55 7.06 -15.97
N LEU A 118 0.08 7.55 -14.82
CA LEU A 118 0.10 8.97 -14.50
C LEU A 118 1.52 9.54 -14.51
N ALA A 119 2.53 8.77 -14.11
CA ALA A 119 3.92 9.25 -14.06
C ALA A 119 4.47 9.38 -15.49
N HIS A 120 4.12 8.45 -16.37
CA HIS A 120 4.46 8.54 -17.79
C HIS A 120 3.79 9.74 -18.47
N ILE A 121 2.53 10.04 -18.14
CA ILE A 121 1.82 11.21 -18.67
C ILE A 121 2.52 12.51 -18.22
N GLU A 122 2.84 12.63 -16.92
CA GLU A 122 3.54 13.80 -16.37
C GLU A 122 4.93 13.99 -16.98
N LEU A 123 5.70 12.91 -17.11
CA LEU A 123 7.02 12.94 -17.73
C LEU A 123 6.93 13.43 -19.18
N ARG A 124 5.98 12.89 -19.96
CA ARG A 124 5.76 13.32 -21.34
C ARG A 124 5.41 14.80 -21.39
N ALA A 125 4.46 15.25 -20.55
CA ALA A 125 4.06 16.65 -20.52
C ALA A 125 5.22 17.58 -20.15
N ALA A 126 6.04 17.22 -19.16
CA ALA A 126 7.22 17.97 -18.78
C ALA A 126 8.23 18.08 -19.93
N VAL A 127 8.47 16.98 -20.65
CA VAL A 127 9.37 16.96 -21.82
C VAL A 127 8.82 17.83 -22.94
N GLU A 128 7.53 17.75 -23.27
CA GLU A 128 6.94 18.58 -24.33
C GLU A 128 7.00 20.08 -23.99
N LEU A 129 6.69 20.46 -22.75
CA LEU A 129 6.85 21.85 -22.31
C LEU A 129 8.31 22.33 -22.40
N ALA A 130 9.26 21.46 -22.03
CA ALA A 130 10.68 21.77 -22.11
C ALA A 130 11.23 21.83 -23.54
N LYS A 131 10.52 21.30 -24.55
CA LYS A 131 10.84 21.49 -25.97
C LYS A 131 10.39 22.83 -26.52
N LEU A 132 9.38 23.45 -25.90
CA LEU A 132 8.79 24.72 -26.35
C LEU A 132 9.39 25.94 -25.64
N GLY A 133 9.87 25.76 -24.40
CA GLY A 133 10.59 26.79 -23.64
C GLY A 133 12.11 26.78 -23.83
N ARG A 134 12.63 25.95 -24.75
CA ARG A 134 14.02 25.94 -25.19
C ARG A 134 14.15 26.46 -26.60
#